data_AF-A0A2U3B6U8-F1
#
_entry.id   AF-A0A2U3B6U8-F1
#
_cell.length_a   1.000
_cell.length_b   1.000
_cell.length_c   1.000
_cell.angle_alpha   90.00
_cell.angle_beta   90.00
_cell.angle_gamma   90.00
#
_symmetry.space_group_name_H-M   'P 1'
#
loop_
_entity.id
_entity.type
_entity.pdbx_description
1 polymer ?
#
loop_
_entity_poly.entity_id
_entity_poly.type
_entity_poly.pdbx_seq_one_letter_code
_entity_poly.pdbx_strand_id
1 'polypeptide(L)'
;MHDRIVWVESGSVYCRKSSIPMKVKNIEEIYVKEYDLKNKMKRSSLISLVFSFPFFLIHPFIGAFILPILFWGSYKLTKKYELRVTIFNNSDIGCVESGLCSSNYRDEFDDVILQVKLSQQV
;
A
#
# COMPACT_ATOMS: atom_id res chain seq x y z
N MET A 1 -19.55 8.26 -13.52
CA MET A 1 -18.26 7.69 -13.97
C MET A 1 -17.25 7.95 -12.86
N HIS A 2 -16.53 6.92 -12.41
CA HIS A 2 -15.42 6.93 -11.42
C HIS A 2 -15.75 6.96 -9.92
N ASP A 3 -16.16 5.80 -9.41
CA ASP A 3 -15.88 5.43 -8.01
C ASP A 3 -14.79 4.35 -7.90
N ARG A 4 -13.91 4.28 -8.91
CA ARG A 4 -12.78 3.36 -8.94
C ARG A 4 -11.60 3.96 -8.20
N ILE A 5 -10.96 3.18 -7.33
CA ILE A 5 -9.82 3.64 -6.52
C ILE A 5 -8.54 3.70 -7.37
N VAL A 6 -8.44 2.86 -8.40
CA VAL A 6 -7.32 2.82 -9.35
C VAL A 6 -7.86 2.58 -10.76
N TRP A 7 -7.23 3.16 -11.77
CA TRP A 7 -7.55 2.95 -13.18
C TRP A 7 -6.33 3.18 -14.07
N VAL A 8 -6.37 2.67 -15.30
CA VAL A 8 -5.36 2.93 -16.33
C VAL A 8 -5.95 3.88 -17.35
N GLU A 9 -5.20 4.92 -17.69
CA GLU A 9 -5.60 5.90 -18.71
C GLU A 9 -4.35 6.42 -19.42
N SER A 10 -4.40 6.54 -20.75
CA SER A 10 -3.29 7.08 -21.56
C SER A 10 -1.91 6.45 -21.26
N GLY A 11 -1.86 5.13 -21.03
CA GLY A 11 -0.60 4.41 -20.73
C GLY A 11 -0.01 4.71 -19.35
N SER A 12 -0.80 5.25 -18.42
CA SER A 12 -0.40 5.51 -17.04
C SER A 12 -1.44 4.95 -16.05
N VAL A 13 -0.96 4.48 -14.89
CA VAL A 13 -1.78 4.03 -13.78
C VAL A 13 -2.06 5.20 -12.84
N TYR A 14 -3.33 5.51 -12.65
CA TYR A 14 -3.83 6.54 -11.76
C TYR A 14 -4.39 5.88 -10.50
N CYS A 15 -4.08 6.47 -9.34
CA CYS A 15 -4.63 6.06 -8.06
C CYS A 15 -5.27 7.28 -7.41
N ARG A 16 -6.52 7.16 -6.93
CA ARG A 16 -7.26 8.28 -6.31
C ARG A 16 -6.51 8.91 -5.13
N LYS A 17 -5.68 8.13 -4.43
CA LYS A 17 -4.89 8.56 -3.27
C LYS A 17 -3.48 9.05 -3.61
N SER A 18 -3.06 8.97 -4.87
CA SER A 18 -1.75 9.44 -5.35
C SER A 18 -1.95 10.57 -6.36
N SER A 19 -1.26 11.69 -6.18
CA SER A 19 -1.30 12.80 -7.13
C SER A 19 -0.43 12.56 -8.36
N ILE A 20 0.49 11.60 -8.33
CA ILE A 20 1.46 11.35 -9.40
C ILE A 20 1.06 10.09 -10.16
N PRO A 21 0.69 10.20 -11.45
CA PRO A 21 0.40 9.04 -12.28
C PRO A 21 1.67 8.27 -12.61
N MET A 22 1.59 6.94 -12.58
CA MET A 22 2.72 6.07 -12.86
C MET A 22 2.69 5.62 -14.32
N LYS A 23 3.73 5.93 -15.10
CA LYS A 23 3.82 5.45 -16.48
C LYS A 23 3.98 3.93 -16.53
N VAL A 24 3.14 3.25 -17.30
CA VAL A 24 3.17 1.78 -17.43
C VAL A 24 4.52 1.28 -17.95
N LYS A 25 5.18 2.04 -18.83
CA LYS A 25 6.52 1.71 -19.36
C LYS A 25 7.60 1.51 -18.28
N ASN A 26 7.45 2.16 -17.12
CA ASN A 26 8.44 2.08 -16.05
C ASN A 26 8.12 0.97 -15.04
N ILE A 27 6.95 0.33 -15.17
CA ILE A 27 6.53 -0.78 -14.33
C ILE A 27 7.14 -2.04 -14.92
N GLU A 28 7.88 -2.78 -14.10
CA GLU A 28 8.41 -4.10 -14.45
C GLU A 28 7.38 -5.17 -14.06
N GLU A 29 6.91 -5.11 -12.82
CA GLU A 29 5.91 -6.05 -12.30
C GLU A 29 4.79 -5.30 -11.56
N ILE A 30 3.56 -5.76 -11.76
CA ILE A 30 2.40 -5.30 -11.00
C ILE A 30 1.66 -6.51 -10.42
N TYR A 31 1.40 -6.48 -9.12
CA TYR A 31 0.72 -7.57 -8.44
C TYR A 31 -0.05 -7.08 -7.21
N VAL A 32 -0.97 -7.91 -6.73
CA VAL A 32 -1.74 -7.62 -5.52
C VAL A 32 -1.16 -8.43 -4.37
N LYS A 33 -0.77 -7.74 -3.31
CA LYS A 33 -0.36 -8.34 -2.06
C LYS A 33 -1.56 -8.48 -1.14
N GLU A 34 -1.86 -9.69 -0.70
CA GLU A 34 -2.85 -9.96 0.34
C GLU A 34 -2.18 -9.89 1.72
N TYR A 35 -2.77 -9.09 2.61
CA TYR A 35 -2.39 -9.04 4.01
C TYR A 35 -3.24 -10.01 4.81
N ASP A 36 -2.65 -11.16 5.11
CA ASP A 36 -3.19 -12.06 6.13
C ASP A 36 -3.33 -11.36 7.48
N LEU A 37 -4.27 -11.85 8.28
CA LEU A 37 -4.50 -11.38 9.65
C LEU A 37 -3.20 -11.28 10.45
N LYS A 38 -2.29 -12.24 10.31
CA LYS A 38 -0.98 -12.26 10.97
C LYS A 38 -0.08 -11.10 10.53
N ASN A 39 -0.01 -10.84 9.22
CA ASN A 39 0.79 -9.75 8.66
C ASN A 39 0.21 -8.39 9.05
N LYS A 40 -1.13 -8.29 9.06
CA LYS A 40 -1.85 -7.11 9.51
C LYS A 40 -1.58 -6.82 10.99
N MET A 41 -1.68 -7.82 11.87
CA MET A 41 -1.32 -7.65 13.28
C MET A 41 0.13 -7.26 13.49
N LYS A 42 1.08 -7.90 12.78
CA LYS A 42 2.51 -7.58 12.90
C LYS A 42 2.79 -6.12 12.50
N ARG A 43 2.22 -5.66 11.39
CA ARG A 43 2.40 -4.28 10.91
C ARG A 43 1.79 -3.27 11.88
N SER A 44 0.55 -3.50 12.31
CA SER A 44 -0.14 -2.62 13.26
C SER A 44 0.55 -2.57 14.63
N SER A 45 1.04 -3.71 15.13
CA SER A 45 1.80 -3.79 16.38
C SER A 45 3.11 -3.02 16.31
N LEU A 46 3.82 -3.10 15.17
CA LEU A 46 5.08 -2.36 14.99
C LEU A 46 4.82 -0.86 14.96
N ILE A 47 3.80 -0.41 14.22
CA ILE A 47 3.38 0.99 14.17
C ILE A 47 3.01 1.46 15.58
N SER A 48 2.11 0.76 16.27
CA SER A 48 1.68 1.17 17.61
C SER A 48 2.83 1.24 18.59
N LEU A 49 3.80 0.32 18.52
CA LEU A 49 4.96 0.30 19.40
C LEU A 49 5.87 1.51 19.14
N VAL A 50 6.23 1.77 17.88
CA VAL A 50 7.11 2.90 17.52
C VAL A 50 6.49 4.24 17.92
N PHE A 51 5.20 4.43 17.69
CA PHE A 51 4.52 5.69 17.99
C PHE A 51 4.13 5.84 19.48
N SER A 52 3.98 4.76 20.24
CA SER A 52 3.73 4.83 21.68
C SER A 52 5.01 4.91 22.52
N PHE A 53 6.16 4.53 21.95
CA PHE A 53 7.45 4.48 22.67
C PHE A 53 7.83 5.81 23.36
N PRO A 54 7.72 6.99 22.72
CA PRO A 54 8.04 8.26 23.38
C PRO A 54 7.15 8.55 24.60
N PHE A 55 5.86 8.18 24.52
CA PHE A 55 4.93 8.36 25.62
C PHE A 55 5.24 7.44 26.79
N PHE A 56 5.70 6.21 26.52
CA PHE A 56 6.17 5.31 27.56
C PHE A 56 7.39 5.85 28.32
N LEU A 57 8.31 6.55 27.64
CA LEU A 57 9.50 7.12 28.26
C LEU A 57 9.17 8.27 29.23
N ILE A 58 8.17 9.08 28.91
CA ILE A 58 7.80 10.26 29.73
C ILE A 58 6.77 9.87 30.80
N HIS A 59 5.74 9.12 30.41
CA HIS A 59 4.62 8.75 31.26
C HIS A 59 4.15 7.31 30.97
N PRO A 60 4.66 6.31 31.73
CA PRO A 60 4.40 4.89 31.46
C PRO A 60 2.90 4.54 31.38
N PHE A 61 2.08 5.11 32.26
CA PHE A 61 0.62 4.89 32.26
C PHE A 61 -0.08 5.47 31.02
N ILE A 62 0.37 6.64 30.54
CA ILE A 62 -0.16 7.27 29.33
C ILE A 62 0.27 6.47 28.11
N GLY A 63 1.52 6.04 28.05
CA GLY A 63 2.02 5.14 26.99
C GLY A 63 1.22 3.85 26.90
N ALA A 64 0.92 3.22 28.04
CA ALA A 64 0.11 2.00 28.12
C ALA A 64 -1.32 2.20 27.60
N PHE A 65 -1.91 3.39 27.77
CA PHE A 65 -3.22 3.72 27.23
C PHE A 65 -3.20 4.06 25.73
N ILE A 66 -2.15 4.75 25.27
CA ILE A 66 -1.99 5.16 23.86
C ILE A 66 -1.73 3.96 22.94
N LEU A 67 -0.96 2.97 23.40
CA LEU A 67 -0.60 1.79 22.62
C LEU A 67 -1.80 1.05 22.00
N PRO A 68 -2.84 0.64 22.77
CA PRO A 68 -3.99 -0.06 22.19
C PRO A 68 -4.81 0.83 21.24
N ILE A 69 -4.85 2.16 21.46
CA ILE A 69 -5.55 3.10 20.58
C ILE A 69 -4.86 3.15 19.22
N LEU A 70 -3.53 3.32 19.20
CA LEU A 70 -2.74 3.35 17.98
C LEU A 70 -2.75 1.99 17.26
N PHE A 71 -2.73 0.89 18.02
CA PHE A 71 -2.86 -0.45 17.46
C PHE A 71 -4.20 -0.62 16.74
N TRP A 72 -5.30 -0.27 17.40
CA TRP A 72 -6.64 -0.38 16.84
C TRP A 72 -6.82 0.51 15.60
N GLY A 73 -6.35 1.76 15.66
CA GLY A 73 -6.40 2.69 14.54
C GLY A 73 -5.60 2.17 13.33
N SER A 74 -4.35 1.78 13.54
CA SER A 74 -3.51 1.23 12.47
C SER A 74 -4.03 -0.10 11.92
N TYR A 75 -4.63 -0.95 12.76
CA TYR A 75 -5.28 -2.18 12.33
C TYR A 75 -6.49 -1.90 11.44
N LYS A 76 -7.36 -0.94 11.79
CA LYS A 76 -8.50 -0.56 10.95
C LYS A 76 -8.08 0.07 9.62
N LEU A 77 -7.01 0.86 9.63
CA LEU A 77 -6.49 1.52 8.42
C LEU A 77 -5.79 0.55 7.47
N THR A 78 -5.20 -0.52 8.00
CA THR A 78 -4.55 -1.54 7.17
C THR A 78 -5.60 -2.34 6.41
N LYS A 79 -5.69 -2.11 5.10
CA LYS A 79 -6.61 -2.81 4.20
C LYS A 79 -6.10 -4.20 3.85
N LYS A 80 -7.02 -5.07 3.41
CA LYS A 80 -6.72 -6.49 3.13
C LYS A 80 -5.81 -6.68 1.92
N TYR A 81 -5.95 -5.84 0.90
CA TYR A 81 -5.21 -5.94 -0.35
C TYR A 81 -4.45 -4.65 -0.62
N GLU A 82 -3.22 -4.77 -1.10
CA GLU A 82 -2.38 -3.64 -1.52
C GLU A 82 -1.84 -3.92 -2.92
N LEU A 83 -2.14 -3.02 -3.85
CA LEU A 83 -1.59 -3.05 -5.20
C LEU A 83 -0.13 -2.60 -5.12
N ARG A 84 0.77 -3.49 -5.51
CA ARG A 84 2.21 -3.25 -5.51
C ARG A 84 2.74 -3.21 -6.93
N VAL A 85 3.68 -2.32 -7.12
CA VAL A 85 4.37 -2.11 -8.40
C VAL A 85 5.86 -2.12 -8.15
N THR A 86 6.57 -2.87 -8.98
CA THR A 86 8.03 -2.83 -9.06
C THR A 86 8.39 -1.88 -10.19
N ILE A 87 9.08 -0.80 -9.84
CA ILE A 87 9.49 0.23 -10.81
C ILE A 87 10.96 0.02 -11.09
N PHE A 88 11.32 -0.02 -12.37
CA PHE A 88 12.71 0.03 -12.78
C PHE A 88 13.18 1.47 -12.62
N ASN A 89 14.01 1.76 -11.62
CA ASN A 89 14.51 3.12 -11.42
C ASN A 89 16.02 3.11 -11.23
N ASN A 90 16.70 3.35 -12.36
CA ASN A 90 18.14 3.63 -12.47
C ASN A 90 19.07 2.42 -12.22
N SER A 91 20.16 2.33 -12.97
CA SER A 91 21.14 1.23 -12.90
C SER A 91 21.81 1.10 -11.53
N ASP A 92 21.82 2.19 -10.76
CA ASP A 92 22.56 2.28 -9.50
C ASP A 92 21.73 1.86 -8.27
N ILE A 93 20.39 1.94 -8.37
CA ILE A 93 19.47 1.66 -7.24
C ILE A 93 18.75 0.31 -7.45
N GLY A 94 18.59 -0.13 -8.70
CA GLY A 94 17.89 -1.36 -9.04
C GLY A 94 16.36 -1.22 -8.96
N CYS A 95 15.68 -2.36 -8.85
CA CYS A 95 14.22 -2.40 -8.86
C CYS A 95 13.65 -2.03 -7.49
N VAL A 96 12.76 -1.03 -7.44
CA VAL A 96 12.12 -0.59 -6.18
C VAL A 96 10.66 -1.00 -6.17
N GLU A 97 10.30 -1.77 -5.15
CA GLU A 97 8.92 -2.15 -4.90
C GLU A 97 8.19 -1.06 -4.11
N SER A 98 7.07 -0.59 -4.65
CA SER A 98 6.24 0.44 -4.04
C SER A 98 4.77 0.02 -3.93
N GLY A 99 4.12 0.41 -2.83
CA GLY A 99 2.68 0.24 -2.65
C GLY A 99 1.93 1.41 -3.29
N LEU A 100 1.14 1.13 -4.33
CA LEU A 100 0.41 2.16 -5.09
C LEU A 100 -0.93 2.53 -4.45
N CYS A 101 -1.65 1.52 -3.98
CA CYS A 101 -3.00 1.67 -3.44
C CYS A 101 -3.34 0.50 -2.51
N SER A 102 -4.30 0.69 -1.60
CA SER A 102 -4.82 -0.38 -0.76
C SER A 102 -6.35 -0.35 -0.65
N SER A 103 -6.96 -1.53 -0.69
CA SER A 103 -8.41 -1.76 -0.66
C SER A 103 -8.76 -3.06 0.08
N ASN A 104 -10.03 -3.20 0.48
CA ASN A 104 -10.54 -4.44 1.05
C ASN A 104 -11.07 -5.42 -0.01
N TYR A 105 -11.18 -4.97 -1.26
CA TYR A 105 -11.75 -5.69 -2.39
C TYR A 105 -10.66 -5.96 -3.41
N ARG A 106 -10.47 -7.23 -3.80
CA ARG A 106 -9.41 -7.65 -4.72
C ARG A 106 -9.77 -7.33 -6.17
N ASP A 107 -11.04 -7.47 -6.50
CA ASP A 107 -11.67 -7.19 -7.78
C ASP A 107 -11.44 -5.75 -8.27
N GLU A 108 -11.23 -4.80 -7.35
CA GLU A 108 -10.84 -3.43 -7.70
C GLU A 108 -9.46 -3.33 -8.38
N PHE A 109 -8.62 -4.35 -8.27
CA PHE A 109 -7.27 -4.38 -8.83
C PHE A 109 -7.12 -5.29 -10.04
N ASP A 110 -7.98 -6.30 -10.20
CA ASP A 110 -7.83 -7.33 -11.23
C ASP A 110 -7.89 -6.75 -12.65
N ASP A 111 -8.82 -5.80 -12.91
CA ASP A 111 -8.94 -5.08 -14.18
C ASP A 111 -7.67 -4.28 -14.51
N VAL A 112 -7.11 -3.59 -13.51
CA VAL A 112 -5.89 -2.78 -13.67
C VAL A 112 -4.66 -3.64 -13.96
N ILE A 113 -4.49 -4.74 -13.23
CA ILE A 113 -3.38 -5.67 -13.46
C ILE A 113 -3.43 -6.21 -14.89
N LEU A 114 -4.63 -6.61 -15.34
CA LEU A 114 -4.83 -7.17 -16.67
C LEU A 114 -4.52 -6.14 -17.76
N GLN A 115 -5.01 -4.91 -17.62
CA GLN A 115 -4.73 -3.82 -18.56
C GLN A 115 -3.24 -3.46 -18.63
N VAL A 116 -2.53 -3.43 -17.50
CA VAL A 116 -1.08 -3.16 -17.46
C VAL A 116 -0.31 -4.28 -18.16
N LYS A 117 -0.63 -5.54 -17.87
CA LYS A 117 0.03 -6.70 -18.50
C LYS A 117 -0.18 -6.73 -20.01
N LEU A 118 -1.40 -6.45 -20.49
CA LEU A 118 -1.68 -6.34 -21.92
C LEU A 118 -0.89 -5.21 -22.56
N SER A 119 -0.77 -4.07 -21.88
CA SER A 119 -0.02 -2.90 -22.39
C SER A 119 1.50 -3.12 -22.44
N GLN A 120 2.04 -4.10 -21.71
CA GLN A 120 3.46 -4.49 -21.74
C GLN A 120 3.77 -5.54 -22.82
N GLN A 121 2.76 -6.21 -23.37
CA GLN A 121 2.92 -7.24 -24.41
C GLN A 121 2.87 -6.70 -25.85
N VAL A 122 2.56 -5.41 -26.01
CA VAL A 122 2.55 -4.66 -27.28
C VAL A 122 3.83 -3.85 -27.40
#